data_AF-A0A317C0X2-F1
#
_entry.id   AF-A0A317C0X2-F1
#
_cell.length_a   1.000
_cell.length_b   1.000
_cell.length_c   1.000
_cell.angle_alpha   90.00
_cell.angle_beta   90.00
_cell.angle_gamma   90.00
#
_symmetry.space_group_name_H-M   'P 1'
#
loop_
_entity.id
_entity.type
_entity.pdbx_description
1 polymer ?
#
loop_
_entity_poly.entity_id
_entity_poly.type
_entity_poly.pdbx_seq_one_letter_code
_entity_poly.pdbx_strand_id
1 'polypeptide(L)'
;MKNTIYSSRISIFLLTVFISSTALLTQVYADEVIAPNATSNELTDTPEATKVAEESTTEQPKTLPLPLVTVYKSASCGCCAAWIDHMKDNGFPVEAHDSDNLNQYKIKAKLGPGLGSCHTAFVGDYAIEGHVPADDVKRLLSEKPDISGLTAPGMPMNSPGMAPKGSKPSGYDVISFKDGEAVGVFTEY
;
A
#
# COMPACT_ATOMS: atom_id res chain seq x y z
N MET A 1 32.76 -20.42 -38.69
CA MET A 1 31.90 -20.21 -39.86
C MET A 1 30.82 -21.29 -39.89
N LYS A 2 29.55 -20.89 -39.72
CA LYS A 2 28.35 -21.51 -40.32
C LYS A 2 27.14 -20.74 -39.76
N ASN A 3 26.69 -19.78 -40.58
CA ASN A 3 25.47 -19.00 -40.41
C ASN A 3 24.26 -19.92 -40.56
N THR A 4 23.26 -19.75 -39.69
CA THR A 4 21.90 -20.21 -39.99
C THR A 4 20.95 -19.04 -39.71
N ILE A 5 20.42 -18.50 -40.81
CA ILE A 5 19.44 -17.43 -40.88
C ILE A 5 18.06 -18.04 -40.63
N TYR A 6 17.30 -17.53 -39.67
CA TYR A 6 15.88 -17.87 -39.52
C TYR A 6 15.03 -16.72 -40.05
N SER A 7 14.23 -17.05 -41.07
CA SER A 7 13.47 -16.11 -41.89
C SER A 7 12.17 -15.68 -41.19
N SER A 8 11.92 -14.38 -41.27
CA SER A 8 10.74 -13.67 -40.79
C SER A 8 9.49 -14.03 -41.61
N ARG A 9 8.37 -14.34 -40.95
CA ARG A 9 7.04 -14.36 -41.59
C ARG A 9 6.09 -13.41 -40.89
N ILE A 10 5.99 -12.23 -41.49
CA ILE A 10 5.00 -11.19 -41.24
C ILE A 10 3.65 -11.68 -41.78
N SER A 11 2.67 -11.86 -40.90
CA SER A 11 1.27 -12.09 -41.29
C SER A 11 0.47 -10.82 -41.03
N ILE A 12 0.23 -10.06 -42.09
CA ILE A 12 -0.70 -8.93 -42.12
C ILE A 12 -2.12 -9.50 -42.23
N PHE A 13 -2.96 -9.28 -41.23
CA PHE A 13 -4.40 -9.42 -41.35
C PHE A 13 -5.04 -8.04 -41.21
N LEU A 14 -5.29 -7.41 -42.36
CA LEU A 14 -6.21 -6.28 -42.51
C LEU A 14 -7.59 -6.86 -42.81
N LEU A 15 -8.53 -6.73 -41.88
CA LEU A 15 -9.95 -6.88 -42.18
C LEU A 15 -10.73 -5.75 -41.50
N THR A 16 -10.93 -4.68 -42.26
CA THR A 16 -11.88 -3.60 -41.99
C THR A 16 -13.27 -4.07 -42.40
N VAL A 17 -14.24 -4.05 -41.48
CA VAL A 17 -15.67 -3.99 -41.83
C VAL A 17 -16.34 -2.93 -40.97
N PHE A 18 -16.77 -1.86 -41.65
CA PHE A 18 -17.68 -0.83 -41.19
C PHE A 18 -19.08 -1.41 -41.01
N ILE A 19 -19.74 -1.17 -39.87
CA ILE A 19 -21.20 -1.06 -39.82
C ILE A 19 -21.59 0.15 -38.96
N SER A 20 -22.13 1.13 -39.67
CA SER A 20 -22.91 2.28 -39.21
C SER A 20 -24.17 1.85 -38.45
N SER A 21 -24.56 2.57 -37.40
CA SER A 21 -25.80 3.37 -37.43
C SER A 21 -26.27 3.91 -36.08
N THR A 22 -26.62 5.20 -36.16
CA THR A 22 -27.73 5.91 -35.51
C THR A 22 -27.65 6.21 -34.01
N ALA A 23 -27.42 7.50 -33.76
CA ALA A 23 -27.83 8.24 -32.57
C ALA A 23 -29.36 8.19 -32.37
N LEU A 24 -29.80 8.13 -31.12
CA LEU A 24 -31.15 8.52 -30.72
C LEU A 24 -31.13 9.28 -29.39
N LEU A 25 -31.31 10.60 -29.54
CA LEU A 25 -32.15 11.53 -28.79
C LEU A 25 -32.16 11.54 -27.24
N THR A 26 -31.72 12.71 -26.77
CA THR A 26 -32.04 13.49 -25.56
C THR A 26 -33.43 13.36 -24.95
N GLN A 27 -33.50 13.30 -23.61
CA GLN A 27 -34.42 14.03 -22.72
C GLN A 27 -33.66 14.23 -21.38
N VAL A 28 -33.25 15.42 -20.95
CA VAL A 28 -34.02 16.57 -20.43
C VAL A 28 -35.11 16.15 -19.44
N TYR A 29 -34.81 16.21 -18.15
CA TYR A 29 -35.76 16.63 -17.11
C TYR A 29 -34.99 17.49 -16.09
N ALA A 30 -35.22 18.79 -16.18
CA ALA A 30 -35.04 19.75 -15.12
C ALA A 30 -36.38 20.48 -14.99
N ASP A 31 -36.98 20.42 -13.80
CA ASP A 31 -37.96 21.36 -13.25
C ASP A 31 -37.51 21.54 -11.80
N GLU A 32 -36.94 22.68 -11.40
CA GLU A 32 -37.62 23.94 -11.03
C GLU A 32 -38.42 23.78 -9.69
N VAL A 33 -37.84 24.05 -8.51
CA VAL A 33 -37.67 25.35 -7.79
C VAL A 33 -38.86 25.72 -6.87
N ILE A 34 -38.54 25.80 -5.57
CA ILE A 34 -38.99 26.75 -4.51
C ILE A 34 -40.49 26.83 -4.13
N ALA A 35 -40.78 26.59 -2.84
CA ALA A 35 -41.30 27.62 -1.91
C ALA A 35 -41.27 27.17 -0.44
N PRO A 36 -41.05 28.11 0.52
CA PRO A 36 -40.89 27.83 1.94
C PRO A 36 -42.23 27.90 2.67
N ASN A 37 -42.34 27.24 3.83
CA ASN A 37 -43.29 27.68 4.83
C ASN A 37 -42.61 27.78 6.19
N ALA A 38 -42.39 29.03 6.59
CA ALA A 38 -42.15 29.41 7.96
C ALA A 38 -43.48 29.32 8.71
N THR A 39 -43.49 28.69 9.88
CA THR A 39 -44.50 29.01 10.88
C THR A 39 -43.85 28.89 12.26
N SER A 40 -43.80 30.04 12.89
CA SER A 40 -43.44 30.32 14.27
C SER A 40 -44.24 29.51 15.27
N ASN A 41 -43.60 29.08 16.36
CA ASN A 41 -44.13 29.08 17.72
C ASN A 41 -42.91 28.94 18.65
N GLU A 42 -42.49 30.03 19.27
CA GLU A 42 -42.98 30.57 20.54
C GLU A 42 -42.33 29.88 21.74
N LEU A 43 -41.56 30.72 22.42
CA LEU A 43 -40.74 30.52 23.60
C LEU A 43 -41.66 30.21 24.79
N THR A 44 -41.41 29.11 25.49
CA THR A 44 -41.81 28.99 26.90
C THR A 44 -40.62 28.53 27.73
N ASP A 45 -40.56 29.15 28.90
CA ASP A 45 -39.42 29.38 29.76
C ASP A 45 -39.35 28.33 30.88
N THR A 46 -38.14 27.87 31.19
CA THR A 46 -37.57 27.30 32.47
C THR A 46 -38.35 26.28 33.35
N PRO A 47 -37.71 25.61 34.34
CA PRO A 47 -36.45 24.85 34.35
C PRO A 47 -36.60 23.46 35.06
N GLU A 48 -35.46 22.74 35.15
CA GLU A 48 -35.10 21.84 36.27
C GLU A 48 -35.73 20.44 36.35
N ALA A 49 -34.92 19.42 36.00
CA ALA A 49 -34.73 18.24 36.84
C ALA A 49 -33.51 17.44 36.34
N THR A 50 -32.41 17.61 37.07
CA THR A 50 -31.19 16.81 37.06
C THR A 50 -31.50 15.31 37.09
N LYS A 51 -31.04 14.57 36.07
CA LYS A 51 -30.83 13.12 36.18
C LYS A 51 -29.36 12.82 35.89
N VAL A 52 -28.65 12.56 36.96
CA VAL A 52 -27.34 11.91 36.99
C VAL A 52 -27.46 10.58 36.23
N ALA A 53 -26.72 10.44 35.15
CA ALA A 53 -26.44 9.18 34.50
C ALA A 53 -24.97 9.21 34.09
N GLU A 54 -24.14 8.83 35.05
CA GLU A 54 -22.99 7.94 34.89
C GLU A 54 -22.47 7.80 33.45
N GLU A 55 -21.66 8.78 33.06
CA GLU A 55 -20.89 8.74 31.83
C GLU A 55 -19.78 7.70 32.02
N SER A 56 -20.06 6.50 31.53
CA SER A 56 -19.13 5.39 31.46
C SER A 56 -17.90 5.83 30.67
N THR A 57 -16.84 6.16 31.39
CA THR A 57 -15.57 6.58 30.83
C THR A 57 -14.87 5.33 30.31
N THR A 58 -15.12 4.99 29.04
CA THR A 58 -14.29 4.01 28.34
C THR A 58 -12.98 4.68 27.95
N GLU A 59 -12.03 4.67 28.87
CA GLU A 59 -10.64 5.03 28.59
C GLU A 59 -10.06 3.98 27.61
N GLN A 60 -10.18 4.26 26.31
CA GLN A 60 -9.46 3.49 25.30
C GLN A 60 -7.94 3.68 25.50
N PRO A 61 -7.15 2.60 25.51
CA PRO A 61 -5.71 2.70 25.66
C PRO A 61 -5.13 3.55 24.52
N LYS A 62 -4.34 4.55 24.88
CA LYS A 62 -3.60 5.41 23.95
C LYS A 62 -2.51 4.57 23.28
N THR A 63 -2.86 3.89 22.19
CA THR A 63 -1.88 3.30 21.27
C THR A 63 -1.00 4.43 20.74
N LEU A 64 0.31 4.35 21.00
CA LEU A 64 1.26 5.30 20.42
C LEU A 64 1.21 5.20 18.89
N PRO A 65 1.25 6.33 18.17
CA PRO A 65 1.20 6.30 16.71
C PRO A 65 2.40 5.53 16.15
N LEU A 66 2.16 4.74 15.09
CA LEU A 66 3.22 3.99 14.41
C LEU A 66 4.26 4.96 13.80
N PRO A 67 5.55 4.58 13.76
CA PRO A 67 6.61 5.42 13.20
C PRO A 67 6.48 5.61 11.69
N LEU A 68 7.03 6.71 11.18
CA LEU A 68 7.08 7.01 9.74
C LEU A 68 7.90 5.96 8.99
N VAL A 69 7.33 5.45 7.90
CA VAL A 69 8.01 4.61 6.92
C VAL A 69 8.44 5.49 5.74
N THR A 70 9.74 5.66 5.53
CA THR A 70 10.29 6.36 4.37
C THR A 70 10.63 5.35 3.28
N VAL A 71 10.02 5.45 2.10
CA VAL A 71 10.13 4.47 1.01
C VAL A 71 10.83 5.08 -0.18
N TYR A 72 11.79 4.35 -0.75
CA TYR A 72 12.46 4.69 -1.99
C TYR A 72 12.13 3.67 -3.07
N LYS A 73 11.56 4.13 -4.18
CA LYS A 73 11.10 3.29 -5.30
C LYS A 73 11.32 3.96 -6.65
N SER A 74 11.14 3.23 -7.74
CA SER A 74 10.96 3.85 -9.05
C SER A 74 9.56 4.49 -9.16
N ALA A 75 9.47 5.63 -9.85
CA ALA A 75 8.21 6.32 -10.13
C ALA A 75 7.17 5.41 -10.82
N SER A 76 7.63 4.53 -11.71
CA SER A 76 6.77 3.65 -12.52
C SER A 76 6.45 2.29 -11.88
N CYS A 77 6.95 2.02 -10.66
CA CYS A 77 6.71 0.73 -10.00
C CYS A 77 5.32 0.64 -9.35
N GLY A 78 4.35 0.07 -10.07
CA GLY A 78 2.96 -0.05 -9.60
C GLY A 78 2.79 -0.91 -8.35
N CYS A 79 3.48 -2.05 -8.25
CA CYS A 79 3.41 -2.92 -7.07
C CYS A 79 4.05 -2.27 -5.83
N CYS A 80 5.11 -1.47 -6.01
CA CYS A 80 5.69 -0.67 -4.92
C CYS A 80 4.66 0.33 -4.36
N ALA A 81 3.88 0.98 -5.24
CA ALA A 81 2.79 1.86 -4.82
C ALA A 81 1.68 1.08 -4.09
N ALA A 82 1.31 -0.10 -4.58
CA ALA A 82 0.32 -0.94 -3.90
C ALA A 82 0.81 -1.44 -2.52
N TRP A 83 2.11 -1.69 -2.35
CA TRP A 83 2.68 -2.01 -1.03
C TRP A 83 2.66 -0.80 -0.09
N ILE A 84 2.93 0.41 -0.60
CA ILE A 84 2.75 1.65 0.19
C ILE A 84 1.30 1.79 0.68
N ASP A 85 0.32 1.50 -0.16
CA ASP A 85 -1.09 1.52 0.25
C ASP A 85 -1.38 0.47 1.33
N HIS A 86 -0.83 -0.75 1.21
CA HIS A 86 -0.91 -1.76 2.26
C HIS A 86 -0.35 -1.26 3.60
N MET A 87 0.78 -0.56 3.59
CA MET A 87 1.37 0.00 4.81
C MET A 87 0.48 1.08 5.43
N LYS A 88 -0.08 1.97 4.61
CA LYS A 88 -1.02 3.02 5.05
C LYS A 88 -2.31 2.44 5.62
N ASP A 89 -2.91 1.46 4.95
CA ASP A 89 -4.11 0.76 5.43
C ASP A 89 -3.87 0.05 6.78
N ASN A 90 -2.61 -0.29 7.07
CA ASN A 90 -2.17 -0.89 8.33
C ASN A 90 -1.73 0.14 9.39
N GLY A 91 -2.00 1.42 9.16
CA GLY A 91 -1.83 2.50 10.14
C GLY A 91 -0.44 3.14 10.14
N PHE A 92 0.48 2.75 9.25
CA PHE A 92 1.76 3.42 9.14
C PHE A 92 1.61 4.77 8.41
N PRO A 93 2.14 5.87 8.94
CA PRO A 93 2.44 7.02 8.11
C PRO A 93 3.54 6.64 7.11
N VAL A 94 3.38 7.02 5.84
CA VAL A 94 4.33 6.68 4.77
C VAL A 94 4.69 7.92 3.96
N GLU A 95 6.00 8.16 3.83
CA GLU A 95 6.58 9.13 2.90
C GLU A 95 7.30 8.37 1.78
N ALA A 96 7.02 8.70 0.53
CA ALA A 96 7.59 8.00 -0.62
C ALA A 96 8.39 8.95 -1.49
N HIS A 97 9.58 8.50 -1.90
CA HIS A 97 10.47 9.22 -2.81
C HIS A 97 10.76 8.36 -4.03
N ASP A 98 10.58 8.97 -5.19
CA ASP A 98 10.98 8.38 -6.45
C ASP A 98 12.48 8.56 -6.68
N SER A 99 13.14 7.49 -7.12
CA SER A 99 14.57 7.49 -7.43
C SER A 99 14.88 6.60 -8.63
N ASP A 100 15.71 7.11 -9.53
CA ASP A 100 16.25 6.35 -10.65
C ASP A 100 17.44 5.46 -10.24
N ASN A 101 18.03 5.71 -9.06
CA ASN A 101 19.09 4.91 -8.48
C ASN A 101 18.65 4.33 -7.14
N LEU A 102 18.11 3.12 -7.15
CA LEU A 102 17.71 2.42 -5.93
C LEU A 102 18.89 1.75 -5.22
N ASN A 103 19.99 1.50 -5.94
CA ASN A 103 21.14 0.79 -5.38
C ASN A 103 21.77 1.56 -4.20
N GLN A 104 21.73 2.89 -4.22
CA GLN A 104 22.23 3.70 -3.10
C GLN A 104 21.47 3.43 -1.79
N TYR A 105 20.16 3.16 -1.87
CA TYR A 105 19.34 2.88 -0.69
C TYR A 105 19.54 1.45 -0.20
N LYS A 106 19.76 0.49 -1.11
CA LYS A 106 20.17 -0.88 -0.74
C LYS A 106 21.52 -0.89 -0.02
N ILE A 107 22.48 -0.09 -0.49
CA ILE A 107 23.78 0.10 0.20
C ILE A 107 23.57 0.73 1.58
N LYS A 108 22.74 1.78 1.67
CA LYS A 108 22.41 2.43 2.95
C LYS A 108 21.75 1.46 3.93
N ALA A 109 20.91 0.56 3.45
CA ALA A 109 20.29 -0.51 4.22
C ALA A 109 21.26 -1.61 4.63
N LYS A 110 22.53 -1.57 4.16
CA LYS A 110 23.50 -2.67 4.29
C LYS A 110 22.93 -3.98 3.78
N LEU A 111 22.29 -3.93 2.63
CA LEU A 111 21.66 -5.10 2.02
C LEU A 111 22.70 -5.87 1.21
N GLY A 112 22.84 -7.17 1.46
CA GLY A 112 23.77 -8.02 0.72
C GLY A 112 23.20 -8.61 -0.57
N PRO A 113 24.05 -9.30 -1.34
CA PRO A 113 23.65 -9.97 -2.57
C PRO A 113 22.51 -10.97 -2.34
N GLY A 114 21.56 -11.01 -3.27
CA GLY A 114 20.44 -11.96 -3.22
C GLY A 114 19.29 -11.58 -2.28
N LEU A 115 19.44 -10.54 -1.46
CA LEU A 115 18.40 -10.05 -0.54
C LEU A 115 17.56 -8.91 -1.13
N GLY A 116 17.85 -8.50 -2.36
CA GLY A 116 17.22 -7.35 -3.03
C GLY A 116 15.82 -7.60 -3.58
N SER A 117 15.03 -6.52 -3.65
CA SER A 117 13.70 -6.41 -4.25
C SER A 117 13.53 -5.08 -4.99
N CYS A 118 12.29 -4.69 -5.31
CA CYS A 118 11.93 -3.53 -6.13
C CYS A 118 11.98 -2.18 -5.41
N HIS A 119 11.93 -2.15 -4.08
CA HIS A 119 11.99 -0.93 -3.27
C HIS A 119 12.68 -1.19 -1.94
N THR A 120 13.18 -0.11 -1.33
CA THR A 120 13.82 -0.13 -0.02
C THR A 120 13.17 0.93 0.86
N ALA A 121 12.74 0.56 2.05
CA ALA A 121 12.13 1.44 3.02
C ALA A 121 12.91 1.46 4.33
N PHE A 122 12.73 2.52 5.11
CA PHE A 122 13.33 2.69 6.43
C PHE A 122 12.25 3.08 7.43
N VAL A 123 12.27 2.45 8.61
CA VAL A 123 11.32 2.72 9.69
C VAL A 123 11.99 2.43 11.03
N GLY A 124 12.00 3.44 11.91
CA GLY A 124 12.83 3.40 13.12
C GLY A 124 14.30 3.18 12.74
N ASP A 125 14.93 2.19 13.37
CA ASP A 125 16.33 1.82 13.12
C ASP A 125 16.49 0.71 12.06
N TYR A 126 15.39 0.29 11.43
CA TYR A 126 15.36 -0.88 10.54
C TYR A 126 15.18 -0.51 9.08
N ALA A 127 15.79 -1.31 8.20
CA ALA A 127 15.49 -1.34 6.78
C ALA A 127 14.43 -2.42 6.47
N ILE A 128 13.52 -2.11 5.56
CA ILE A 128 12.49 -3.03 5.04
C ILE A 128 12.67 -3.10 3.53
N GLU A 129 13.02 -4.27 3.02
CA GLU A 129 13.32 -4.49 1.61
C GLU A 129 12.22 -5.32 0.94
N GLY A 130 11.60 -4.76 -0.08
CA GLY A 130 10.54 -5.43 -0.83
C GLY A 130 9.23 -5.60 -0.06
N HIS A 131 8.45 -6.57 -0.51
CA HIS A 131 7.04 -6.72 -0.16
C HIS A 131 6.79 -7.41 1.19
N VAL A 132 7.48 -6.95 2.25
CA VAL A 132 7.32 -7.46 3.61
C VAL A 132 5.94 -7.07 4.17
N PRO A 133 5.16 -7.97 4.77
CA PRO A 133 3.87 -7.63 5.36
C PRO A 133 3.97 -6.65 6.54
N ALA A 134 3.07 -5.68 6.58
CA ALA A 134 2.97 -4.69 7.66
C ALA A 134 2.95 -5.29 9.07
N ASP A 135 2.37 -6.48 9.27
CA ASP A 135 2.34 -7.14 10.57
C ASP A 135 3.73 -7.62 11.03
N ASP A 136 4.58 -8.07 10.10
CA ASP A 136 5.99 -8.36 10.40
C ASP A 136 6.76 -7.08 10.73
N VAL A 137 6.47 -5.97 10.04
CA VAL A 137 7.08 -4.67 10.35
C VAL A 137 6.67 -4.19 11.76
N LYS A 138 5.39 -4.33 12.13
CA LYS A 138 4.92 -4.02 13.50
C LYS A 138 5.62 -4.91 14.53
N ARG A 139 5.74 -6.21 14.25
CA ARG A 139 6.42 -7.17 15.13
C ARG A 139 7.89 -6.81 15.32
N LEU A 140 8.59 -6.50 14.23
CA LEU A 140 9.98 -6.03 14.25
C LEU A 140 10.16 -4.81 15.16
N LEU A 141 9.29 -3.80 15.01
CA LEU A 141 9.35 -2.57 15.78
C LEU A 141 8.99 -2.76 17.26
N SER A 142 8.18 -3.77 17.58
CA SER A 142 7.82 -4.14 18.94
C SER A 142 8.92 -4.93 19.63
N GLU A 143 9.46 -5.96 18.97
CA GLU A 143 10.46 -6.87 19.53
C GLU A 143 11.87 -6.26 19.55
N LYS A 144 12.15 -5.36 18.61
CA LYS A 144 13.43 -4.67 18.43
C LYS A 144 14.66 -5.61 18.46
N PRO A 145 14.69 -6.69 17.66
CA PRO A 145 15.85 -7.57 17.60
C PRO A 145 17.09 -6.85 17.06
N ASP A 146 18.27 -7.34 17.43
CA ASP A 146 19.57 -6.82 16.98
C ASP A 146 19.91 -7.31 15.56
N ILE A 147 19.17 -6.79 14.58
CA ILE A 147 19.30 -7.02 13.14
C ILE A 147 19.24 -5.71 12.38
N SER A 148 19.65 -5.69 11.11
CA SER A 148 19.55 -4.48 10.27
C SER A 148 18.16 -4.30 9.65
N GLY A 149 17.43 -5.40 9.41
CA GLY A 149 16.13 -5.29 8.76
C GLY A 149 15.48 -6.60 8.36
N LEU A 150 14.38 -6.46 7.63
CA LEU A 150 13.64 -7.55 7.00
C LEU A 150 13.64 -7.40 5.49
N THR A 151 13.65 -8.52 4.77
CA THR A 151 13.49 -8.55 3.32
C THR A 151 12.49 -9.62 2.90
N ALA A 152 11.70 -9.33 1.87
CA ALA A 152 11.03 -10.32 1.04
C ALA A 152 11.76 -10.37 -0.31
N PRO A 153 12.80 -11.22 -0.46
CA PRO A 153 13.69 -11.17 -1.62
C PRO A 153 12.96 -11.39 -2.94
N GLY A 154 13.43 -10.71 -3.99
CA GLY A 154 12.80 -10.77 -5.31
C GLY A 154 11.44 -10.08 -5.32
N MET A 155 10.42 -10.75 -5.85
CA MET A 155 9.06 -10.22 -6.04
C MET A 155 8.02 -11.33 -5.83
N PRO A 156 7.80 -11.82 -4.59
CA PRO A 156 6.92 -12.95 -4.36
C PRO A 156 5.47 -12.62 -4.74
N MET A 157 4.85 -13.43 -5.62
CA MET A 157 3.57 -13.08 -6.25
C MET A 157 2.42 -12.90 -5.27
N ASN A 158 2.46 -13.62 -4.16
CA ASN A 158 1.43 -13.63 -3.13
C ASN A 158 1.72 -12.65 -1.98
N SER A 159 2.74 -11.79 -2.11
CA SER A 159 3.08 -10.78 -1.09
C SER A 159 2.20 -9.52 -1.20
N PRO A 160 2.07 -8.69 -0.16
CA PRO A 160 1.30 -7.45 -0.22
C PRO A 160 1.77 -6.49 -1.30
N GLY A 161 0.86 -5.96 -2.11
CA GLY A 161 1.20 -5.11 -3.26
C GLY A 161 1.56 -5.87 -4.54
N MET A 162 1.88 -7.17 -4.44
CA MET A 162 1.95 -8.09 -5.58
C MET A 162 0.62 -8.83 -5.78
N ALA A 163 0.04 -9.31 -4.68
CA ALA A 163 -1.27 -9.94 -4.67
C ALA A 163 -2.40 -8.90 -4.69
N PRO A 164 -3.63 -9.30 -5.07
CA PRO A 164 -4.80 -8.44 -4.91
C PRO A 164 -4.94 -7.94 -3.46
N LYS A 165 -5.33 -6.66 -3.30
CA LYS A 165 -5.51 -6.02 -2.00
C LYS A 165 -6.40 -6.87 -1.07
N GLY A 166 -5.96 -7.07 0.17
CA GLY A 166 -6.66 -7.87 1.18
C GLY A 166 -6.39 -9.38 1.12
N SER A 167 -5.60 -9.86 0.15
CA SER A 167 -5.16 -11.26 0.12
C SER A 167 -4.25 -11.58 1.30
N LYS A 168 -4.35 -12.80 1.84
CA LYS A 168 -3.40 -13.29 2.84
C LYS A 168 -2.06 -13.60 2.17
N PRO A 169 -0.92 -13.17 2.73
CA PRO A 169 0.38 -13.56 2.20
C PRO A 169 0.59 -15.07 2.30
N SER A 170 1.23 -15.67 1.29
CA SER A 170 1.51 -17.12 1.25
C SER A 170 2.60 -17.53 0.26
N GLY A 171 3.28 -18.65 0.51
CA GLY A 171 4.27 -19.27 -0.38
C GLY A 171 5.60 -18.53 -0.51
N TYR A 172 6.07 -17.83 0.54
CA TYR A 172 7.38 -17.18 0.56
C TYR A 172 7.86 -16.85 1.98
N ASP A 173 9.16 -16.67 2.12
CA ASP A 173 9.77 -16.28 3.39
C ASP A 173 10.03 -14.77 3.46
N VAL A 174 9.76 -14.21 4.64
CA VAL A 174 10.38 -12.97 5.09
C VAL A 174 11.66 -13.32 5.84
N ILE A 175 12.78 -12.80 5.36
CA ILE A 175 14.12 -13.08 5.89
C ILE A 175 14.59 -11.89 6.72
N SER A 176 15.08 -12.18 7.91
CA SER A 176 15.85 -11.22 8.72
C SER A 176 17.29 -11.16 8.24
N PHE A 177 17.87 -9.96 8.20
CA PHE A 177 19.26 -9.76 7.79
C PHE A 177 20.00 -8.77 8.70
N LYS A 178 21.31 -8.94 8.80
CA LYS A 178 22.22 -8.08 9.57
C LYS A 178 23.51 -7.84 8.81
N ASP A 179 23.87 -6.56 8.65
CA ASP A 179 25.13 -6.12 8.03
C ASP A 179 25.44 -6.80 6.68
N GLY A 180 24.42 -7.04 5.87
CA GLY A 180 24.52 -7.64 4.54
C GLY A 180 24.21 -9.15 4.49
N GLU A 181 24.10 -9.82 5.63
CA GLU A 181 23.95 -11.27 5.67
C GLU A 181 22.55 -11.66 6.14
N ALA A 182 21.97 -12.68 5.51
CA ALA A 182 20.75 -13.31 6.03
C ALA A 182 21.07 -14.01 7.36
N VAL A 183 20.28 -13.74 8.39
CA VAL A 183 20.49 -14.33 9.73
C VAL A 183 19.37 -15.30 10.13
N GLY A 184 18.28 -15.36 9.36
CA GLY A 184 17.25 -16.38 9.54
C GLY A 184 15.90 -16.02 8.92
N VAL A 185 15.00 -17.00 8.84
CA VAL A 185 13.60 -16.77 8.48
C VAL A 185 12.90 -16.08 9.64
N PHE A 186 12.32 -14.91 9.39
CA PHE A 186 11.53 -14.17 10.36
C PHE A 186 10.09 -14.69 10.40
N THR A 187 9.49 -14.89 9.22
CA THR A 187 8.16 -15.49 9.03
C THR A 187 8.16 -16.29 7.72
N GLU A 188 7.61 -17.51 7.77
CA GLU A 188 7.25 -18.31 6.59
C GLU A 188 5.77 -18.10 6.32
N TYR A 189 5.43 -17.74 5.08
CA TYR A 189 4.06 -17.58 4.59
C TYR A 189 3.74 -18.68 3.60
#